data_AF-A0A527GEI6-F1
#
_entry.id   AF-A0A527GEI6-F1
#
_cell.length_a   1.000
_cell.length_b   1.000
_cell.length_c   1.000
_cell.angle_alpha   90.00
_cell.angle_beta   90.00
_cell.angle_gamma   90.00
#
_symmetry.space_group_name_H-M   'P 1'
#
loop_
_entity.id
_entity.type
_entity.pdbx_description
1 polymer ?
#
loop_
_entity_poly.entity_id
_entity_poly.type
_entity_poly.pdbx_seq_one_letter_code
_entity_poly.pdbx_strand_id
1 'polypeptide(L)' 'MAERLVFLTGHLAKARLERLLAGLGRTAFAWEIVDVGVKVAALMSEEIVKRRLTLTGDVGRVI' A
#
# COMPACT_ATOMS: atom_id res chain seq x y z
N MET A 1 12.85 6.99 14.52
CA MET A 1 11.45 6.91 14.04
C MET A 1 11.29 5.64 13.23
N ALA A 2 10.23 4.87 13.44
CA ALA A 2 9.95 3.70 12.61
C ALA A 2 9.57 4.19 11.20
N GLU A 3 10.21 3.63 10.18
CA GLU A 3 9.90 3.97 8.79
C GLU A 3 8.43 3.61 8.49
N ARG A 4 7.70 4.45 7.73
CA ARG A 4 6.35 4.14 7.26
C ARG A 4 6.38 3.67 5.82
N LEU A 5 5.94 2.44 5.60
CA LEU A 5 5.83 1.80 4.28
C LEU A 5 4.37 1.81 3.81
N VAL A 6 4.15 2.21 2.56
CA VAL A 6 2.82 2.21 1.95
C VAL A 6 2.77 1.13 0.89
N PHE A 7 1.94 0.12 1.11
CA PHE A 7 1.77 -0.95 0.14
C PHE A 7 0.64 -0.63 -0.83
N LEU A 8 0.99 -0.44 -2.09
CA LEU A 8 0.06 -0.10 -3.16
C LEU A 8 -0.53 -1.37 -3.76
N THR A 9 -1.85 -1.43 -3.89
CA THR A 9 -2.50 -2.64 -4.42
C THR A 9 -3.79 -2.34 -5.18
N GLY A 10 -4.30 -3.37 -5.85
CA GLY A 10 -5.62 -3.36 -6.46
C GLY A 10 -6.63 -4.14 -5.62
N HIS A 11 -7.90 -3.98 -5.95
CA HIS A 11 -9.03 -4.48 -5.16
C HIS A 11 -8.94 -5.97 -4.82
N LEU A 12 -8.55 -6.82 -5.78
CA LEU A 12 -8.52 -8.27 -5.58
C LEU A 12 -7.45 -8.74 -4.58
N ALA A 13 -6.38 -7.97 -4.39
CA ALA A 13 -5.25 -8.37 -3.55
C ALA A 13 -5.32 -7.79 -2.12
N LYS A 14 -6.09 -6.71 -1.91
CA LYS A 14 -6.20 -5.98 -0.64
C LYS A 14 -6.41 -6.90 0.57
N ALA A 15 -7.46 -7.71 0.57
CA ALA A 15 -7.79 -8.57 1.70
C ALA A 15 -6.71 -9.64 1.99
N ARG A 16 -6.01 -10.13 0.97
CA ARG A 16 -4.91 -11.09 1.15
C ARG A 16 -3.68 -10.40 1.74
N LEU A 17 -3.35 -9.21 1.24
CA LEU A 17 -2.21 -8.42 1.71
C LEU A 17 -2.41 -7.95 3.15
N GLU A 18 -3.61 -7.51 3.53
CA GLU A 18 -3.97 -7.16 4.91
C GLU A 18 -3.72 -8.32 5.87
N ARG A 19 -4.17 -9.54 5.51
CA ARG A 19 -3.92 -10.74 6.33
C ARG A 19 -2.44 -11.06 6.47
N LEU A 20 -1.66 -10.88 5.40
CA LEU A 20 -0.22 -11.15 5.41
C LEU A 20 0.50 -10.16 6.34
N LEU A 21 0.24 -8.86 6.19
CA LEU A 21 0.89 -7.83 7.00
C LEU A 21 0.47 -7.92 8.48
N ALA A 22 -0.81 -8.21 8.75
CA ALA A 22 -1.28 -8.47 10.11
C ALA A 22 -0.60 -9.71 10.74
N GLY A 23 -0.28 -10.71 9.92
CA GLY A 23 0.43 -11.92 10.34
C GLY A 23 1.92 -11.73 10.65
N LEU A 24 2.52 -10.59 10.31
CA LEU A 24 3.94 -10.31 10.60
C LEU A 24 4.22 -10.06 12.09
N GLY A 25 3.18 -9.77 12.89
CA GLY A 25 3.35 -9.40 14.29
C GLY A 25 4.02 -8.04 14.45
N ARG A 26 4.98 -7.92 15.36
CA ARG A 26 5.64 -6.64 15.67
C ARG A 26 6.71 -6.32 14.63
N THR A 27 6.44 -5.34 13.79
CA THR A 27 7.36 -4.85 12.75
C THR A 27 8.21 -3.68 13.26
N ALA A 28 9.41 -3.52 12.71
CA ALA A 28 10.27 -2.35 12.96
C ALA A 28 9.82 -1.08 12.19
N PHE A 29 8.82 -1.22 11.32
CA PHE A 29 8.24 -0.19 10.48
C PHE A 29 6.72 -0.11 10.73
N ALA A 30 6.16 1.08 10.52
CA ALA A 30 4.71 1.23 10.36
C ALA A 30 4.32 0.89 8.92
N TRP A 31 3.12 0.36 8.72
CA TRP A 31 2.63 0.06 7.38
C TRP A 31 1.18 0.45 7.21
N GLU A 32 0.81 0.75 5.96
CA GLU A 32 -0.57 0.88 5.52
C GLU A 32 -0.75 0.25 4.13
N ILE A 33 -1.98 -0.03 3.76
CA ILE A 33 -2.32 -0.53 2.42
C ILE A 33 -3.23 0.49 1.75
N VAL A 34 -2.88 0.87 0.52
CA VAL A 34 -3.70 1.74 -0.32
C VAL A 34 -4.18 0.96 -1.54
N ASP A 35 -5.50 0.84 -1.67
CA ASP A 35 -6.13 0.38 -2.90
C ASP A 35 -6.31 1.57 -3.85
N VAL A 36 -5.67 1.52 -5.02
CA VAL A 36 -5.72 2.62 -5.99
C VAL A 36 -6.99 2.61 -6.84
N GLY A 37 -7.91 1.67 -6.58
CA GLY A 37 -9.19 1.56 -7.27
C GLY A 37 -9.08 0.93 -8.66
N VAL A 38 -8.08 0.07 -8.87
CA VAL A 38 -8.02 -0.84 -10.03
C VAL A 38 -8.31 -2.27 -9.58
N LYS A 39 -8.79 -3.13 -10.48
CA LYS A 39 -9.12 -4.52 -10.12
C LYS A 39 -7.88 -5.35 -9.78
N VAL A 40 -6.81 -5.20 -10.58
CA VAL A 40 -5.53 -5.93 -10.44
C VAL A 40 -4.39 -4.93 -10.49
N ALA A 41 -3.39 -5.08 -9.59
CA ALA A 41 -2.25 -4.16 -9.50
C ALA A 41 -1.43 -4.07 -10.81
N ALA A 42 -1.37 -5.15 -11.60
CA ALA A 42 -0.71 -5.15 -12.91
C ALA A 42 -1.34 -4.19 -13.94
N LEU A 43 -2.56 -3.71 -13.71
CA LEU A 43 -3.24 -2.74 -14.59
C LEU A 43 -2.94 -1.29 -14.20
N MET A 44 -2.18 -1.05 -13.13
CA MET A 44 -1.80 0.29 -12.73
C MET A 44 -0.87 0.91 -13.77
N SER A 45 -1.09 2.19 -14.07
CA SER A 45 -0.16 3.03 -14.81
C SER A 45 0.33 4.16 -13.91
N GLU A 46 1.45 4.78 -14.28
CA GLU A 46 1.97 5.96 -13.56
C GLU A 46 0.89 7.07 -13.42
N GLU A 47 0.13 7.31 -14.49
CA GLU A 47 -0.99 8.28 -14.49
C GLU A 47 -2.09 7.91 -13.48
N ILE A 48 -2.47 6.63 -13.39
CA ILE A 48 -3.46 6.18 -12.41
C ILE A 48 -2.95 6.43 -10.99
N VAL A 49 -1.69 6.09 -10.73
CA VAL A 49 -1.07 6.26 -9.42
C VAL A 49 -1.02 7.73 -9.04
N LYS A 50 -0.47 8.61 -9.90
CA LYS A 50 -0.38 10.06 -9.63
C LYS A 50 -1.74 10.70 -9.35
N ARG A 51 -2.80 10.25 -10.04
CA ARG A 51 -4.16 10.82 -9.88
C ARG A 51 -4.89 10.34 -8.64
N ARG A 52 -4.58 9.14 -8.14
CA ARG A 52 -5.39 8.46 -7.12
C ARG A 52 -4.68 8.21 -5.80
N LEU A 53 -3.35 8.23 -5.80
CA LEU A 53 -2.57 8.06 -4.59
C LEU A 53 -2.43 9.39 -3.85
N THR A 54 -3.11 9.49 -2.71
CA THR A 54 -2.94 10.59 -1.77
C THR A 54 -2.23 10.08 -0.53
N LEU A 55 -1.00 10.53 -0.33
CA LEU A 55 -0.21 10.21 0.87
C LEU A 55 -0.31 11.36 1.87
N THR A 56 -0.47 11.04 3.14
CA THR A 56 -0.52 12.02 4.23
C THR A 56 0.60 11.77 5.23
N GLY A 57 1.22 12.83 5.72
CA GLY A 57 2.34 12.75 6.68
C GLY A 57 3.63 12.18 6.08
N ASP A 58 4.54 11.74 6.95
CA ASP A 58 5.85 11.24 6.54
C ASP A 58 5.76 9.79 6.05
N VAL A 59 5.90 9.60 4.75
CA VAL A 59 6.03 8.29 4.10
C VAL A 59 7.49 8.05 3.75
N GLY A 60 8.06 6.93 4.20
CA GLY A 60 9.42 6.54 3.86
C GLY A 60 9.50 6.00 2.43
N ARG A 61 8.66 5.01 2.13
CA ARG A 61 8.62 4.35 0.81
C ARG A 61 7.23 3.86 0.44
N VAL A 62 6.98 3.80 -0.86
CA VAL A 62 5.82 3.13 -1.47
C VAL A 62 6.32 1.85 -2.14
N ILE A 63 5.64 0.74 -1.85
CA ILE A 63 5.96 -0.62 -2.33
C ILE A 63 4.77 -1.17 -3.11
#